data_AF-A0A924UWU2-F1
#
_entry.id   AF-A0A924UWU2-F1
#
_cell.length_a   1.000
_cell.length_b   1.000
_cell.length_c   1.000
_cell.angle_alpha   90.00
_cell.angle_beta   90.00
_cell.angle_gamma   90.00
#
_symmetry.space_group_name_H-M   'P 1'
#
loop_
_entity.id
_entity.type
_entity.pdbx_description
1 polymer ?
#
loop_
_entity_poly.entity_id
_entity_poly.type
_entity_poly.pdbx_seq_one_letter_code
_entity_poly.pdbx_strand_id
1 'polypeptide(L)' 'VYNDMFAARAGYHFESADKGGRKYFTAGFGVRLEKKYGLDFAYLIPTTGGSPLAQTLRISLHANFNAAPKVIAN' A
#
# COMPACT_ATOMS: atom_id res chain seq x y z
N VAL A 1 13.60 16.13 -10.81
CA VAL A 1 12.23 16.68 -10.79
C VAL A 1 11.33 15.69 -11.51
N TYR A 2 10.68 14.76 -10.80
CA TYR A 2 9.64 13.79 -11.26
C TYR A 2 9.44 12.60 -10.26
N ASN A 3 10.27 12.52 -9.21
CA ASN A 3 10.46 11.27 -8.44
C ASN A 3 9.40 10.93 -7.37
N ASP A 4 8.40 11.80 -7.13
CA ASP A 4 7.39 11.60 -6.07
C ASP A 4 5.97 11.31 -6.60
N MET A 5 5.79 11.28 -7.92
CA MET A 5 4.50 11.02 -8.56
C MET A 5 4.15 9.55 -8.62
N PHE A 6 5.15 8.66 -8.54
CA PHE A 6 4.96 7.22 -8.59
C PHE A 6 5.57 6.59 -7.34
N ALA A 7 4.80 5.73 -6.69
CA ALA A 7 5.24 4.93 -5.56
C ALA A 7 5.06 3.47 -5.91
N ALA A 8 6.04 2.62 -5.59
CA ALA A 8 5.86 1.18 -5.59
C ALA A 8 5.90 0.71 -4.14
N ARG A 9 4.99 -0.20 -3.76
CA ARG A 9 5.02 -0.88 -2.46
C ARG A 9 5.11 -2.38 -2.69
N ALA A 10 6.02 -3.02 -1.98
CA ALA A 10 6.00 -4.46 -1.77
C ALA A 10 6.07 -4.71 -0.28
N GLY A 11 5.36 -5.72 0.20
CA GLY A 11 5.30 -6.09 1.59
C GLY A 11 5.09 -7.58 1.74
N TYR A 12 5.65 -8.14 2.79
CA TYR A 12 5.44 -9.52 3.17
C TYR A 12 4.97 -9.56 4.61
N HIS A 13 3.83 -10.19 4.83
CA HIS A 13 3.29 -10.38 6.17
C HIS A 13 3.40 -11.84 6.55
N PHE A 14 4.06 -12.08 7.69
CA PHE A 14 4.25 -13.39 8.26
C PHE A 14 3.70 -13.40 9.68
N GLU A 15 2.80 -14.34 9.93
CA GLU A 15 2.29 -14.63 11.25
C GLU A 15 2.66 -16.06 11.64
N SER A 16 3.07 -16.27 12.90
CA SER A 16 3.45 -17.59 13.41
C SER A 16 2.31 -18.60 13.29
N ALA A 17 2.66 -19.87 13.04
CA ALA A 17 1.71 -20.96 12.86
C ALA A 17 0.78 -21.13 14.07
N ASP A 18 1.32 -20.98 15.29
CA ASP A 18 0.56 -21.11 16.54
C ASP A 18 -0.48 -20.00 16.75
N LYS A 19 -0.37 -18.87 16.04
CA LYS A 19 -1.27 -17.71 16.15
C LYS A 19 -2.24 -17.57 14.98
N GLY A 20 -2.23 -18.50 14.02
CA GLY A 20 -3.14 -18.50 12.87
C GLY A 20 -2.45 -18.63 11.51
N GLY A 21 -1.11 -18.58 11.44
CA GLY A 21 -0.33 -19.02 10.28
C GLY A 21 -0.62 -18.28 8.96
N ARG A 22 -1.16 -17.06 9.03
CA ARG A 22 -1.48 -16.28 7.83
C ARG A 22 -0.21 -15.69 7.24
N LYS A 23 0.06 -16.05 5.99
CA LYS A 23 1.19 -15.53 5.23
C LYS A 23 0.65 -14.95 3.94
N TYR A 24 0.94 -13.69 3.70
CA TYR A 24 0.55 -13.03 2.46
C TYR A 24 1.61 -12.06 1.98
N PHE A 25 1.83 -12.09 0.67
CA PHE A 25 2.60 -11.10 -0.04
C PHE A 25 1.66 -10.01 -0.54
N THR A 26 2.12 -8.76 -0.51
CA THR A 26 1.37 -7.61 -1.01
C THR A 26 2.26 -6.85 -1.96
N ALA A 27 1.79 -6.66 -3.19
CA ALA A 27 2.44 -5.82 -4.18
C ALA A 27 1.47 -4.73 -4.60
N GLY A 28 1.94 -3.50 -4.74
CA GLY A 28 1.11 -2.38 -5.12
C GLY A 28 1.90 -1.23 -5.72
N PHE A 29 1.20 -0.35 -6.38
CA PHE A 29 1.73 0.88 -6.94
C PHE A 29 0.77 2.03 -6.65
N GLY A 30 1.31 3.19 -6.38
CA GLY A 30 0.59 4.41 -6.12
C GLY A 30 1.01 5.50 -7.09
N VAL A 31 0.06 6.34 -7.43
CA VAL A 31 0.26 7.53 -8.25
C VAL A 31 -0.25 8.76 -7.52
N ARG A 32 0.61 9.76 -7.37
CA ARG A 32 0.25 11.08 -6.87
C ARG A 32 0.07 12.02 -8.05
N LEU A 33 -1.19 12.39 -8.29
CA LEU A 33 -1.58 13.26 -9.39
C LEU A 33 -1.31 14.72 -9.02
N GLU A 34 -1.72 15.14 -7.82
CA GLU A 34 -1.52 16.50 -7.32
C GLU A 34 -0.98 16.47 -5.89
N LYS A 35 -0.43 17.60 -5.40
CA LYS A 35 0.02 17.73 -4.00
C LYS A 35 -1.05 17.32 -2.97
N LYS A 36 -2.33 17.34 -3.36
CA LYS A 36 -3.48 17.05 -2.52
C LYS A 36 -4.13 15.70 -2.79
N TYR A 37 -3.90 15.07 -3.94
CA TYR A 37 -4.61 13.85 -4.36
C TYR A 37 -3.63 12.72 -4.73
N GLY A 38 -3.84 11.56 -4.12
CA GLY A 38 -3.09 10.33 -4.40
C GLY A 38 -4.02 9.14 -4.59
N LEU A 39 -3.64 8.21 -5.47
CA LEU A 39 -4.32 6.95 -5.71
C LEU A 39 -3.34 5.82 -5.48
N ASP A 40 -3.76 4.78 -4.77
CA ASP A 40 -2.95 3.62 -4.47
C ASP A 40 -3.70 2.33 -4.84
N PHE A 41 -3.02 1.46 -5.57
CA PHE A 41 -3.49 0.14 -5.99
C PHE A 41 -2.62 -0.92 -5.32
N ALA A 42 -3.24 -1.90 -4.64
CA ALA A 42 -2.51 -3.00 -4.03
C ALA A 42 -3.21 -4.34 -4.28
N TYR A 43 -2.42 -5.35 -4.57
CA TYR A 43 -2.85 -6.73 -4.78
C TYR A 43 -2.22 -7.64 -3.72
N LEU A 44 -3.04 -8.52 -3.15
CA LEU A 44 -2.63 -9.43 -2.09
C LEU A 44 -2.59 -10.86 -2.60
N ILE A 45 -1.40 -11.46 -2.55
CA ILE A 45 -1.11 -12.83 -2.95
C ILE A 45 -0.95 -13.65 -1.66
N PRO A 46 -1.96 -14.42 -1.24
CA PRO A 46 -1.83 -15.29 -0.08
C PRO A 46 -0.97 -16.50 -0.43
N THR A 47 -0.11 -16.90 0.51
CA THR A 47 0.65 -18.16 0.42
C THR A 47 0.02 -19.30 1.21
N THR A 48 -1.01 -19.01 2.01
CA THR A 48 -1.76 -20.00 2.80
C THR A 48 -3.17 -20.15 2.22
N GLY A 49 -3.59 -21.38 1.91
CA GLY A 49 -4.93 -21.67 1.37
C GLY A 49 -6.05 -21.34 2.37
N GLY A 50 -7.14 -20.75 1.88
CA GLY A 50 -8.34 -20.48 2.69
C GLY A 50 -8.45 -19.06 3.29
N SER A 51 -7.58 -18.11 2.94
CA SER A 51 -7.77 -16.72 3.36
C SER A 51 -8.84 -16.03 2.50
N PRO A 52 -9.93 -15.48 3.09
CA PRO A 52 -10.95 -14.73 2.35
C PRO A 52 -10.46 -13.40 1.78
N LEU A 53 -9.22 -12.98 2.10
CA LEU A 53 -8.55 -11.83 1.48
C LEU A 53 -7.72 -12.24 0.25
N ALA A 54 -7.78 -13.51 -0.16
CA ALA A 54 -7.13 -13.99 -1.38
C ALA A 54 -7.55 -13.15 -2.59
N GLN A 55 -6.56 -12.72 -3.38
CA GLN A 55 -6.79 -12.05 -4.66
C GLN A 55 -7.61 -10.74 -4.57
N THR A 56 -7.59 -10.08 -3.41
CA THR A 56 -8.28 -8.79 -3.29
C THR A 56 -7.46 -7.68 -3.95
N LEU A 57 -8.09 -6.96 -4.88
CA LEU A 57 -7.60 -5.68 -5.37
C LEU A 57 -8.07 -4.58 -4.42
N ARG A 58 -7.13 -3.91 -3.76
CA ARG A 58 -7.40 -2.75 -2.92
C ARG A 58 -7.13 -1.49 -3.72
N ILE A 59 -8.13 -0.61 -3.79
CA ILE A 59 -8.05 0.72 -4.35
C ILE A 59 -8.18 1.70 -3.19
N SER A 60 -7.27 2.67 -3.09
CA SER A 60 -7.28 3.68 -2.03
C SER A 60 -7.11 5.06 -2.64
N LEU A 61 -7.93 6.00 -2.17
CA LEU A 61 -7.90 7.40 -2.57
C LEU A 61 -7.48 8.24 -1.37
N HIS A 62 -6.42 9.02 -1.55
CA HIS A 62 -5.88 9.93 -0.56
C HIS A 62 -6.22 11.37 -0.96
N ALA A 63 -6.87 12.11 -0.06
CA ALA A 63 -7.17 13.52 -0.22
C ALA A 63 -6.64 14.31 0.99
N ASN A 64 -5.69 15.21 0.76
CA ASN A 64 -5.08 16.06 1.78
C ASN A 64 -5.70 17.46 1.73
N PHE A 65 -6.60 17.75 2.67
CA PHE A 65 -7.36 19.01 2.74
C PHE A 65 -6.60 20.15 3.42
N ASN A 66 -5.53 19.84 4.16
CA ASN A 66 -4.64 20.82 4.76
C ASN A 66 -3.21 20.53 4.29
N ALA A 67 -2.72 21.28 3.31
CA ALA A 67 -1.34 21.16 2.85
C ALA A 67 -0.42 21.80 3.90
N ALA A 68 -0.09 21.07 4.96
CA ALA A 68 0.94 21.50 5.90
C ALA A 68 2.23 21.77 5.11
N PRO A 69 2.88 22.93 5.30
CA PRO A 69 4.11 23.25 4.58
C PRO A 69 5.14 22.15 4.82
N LYS A 70 5.80 21.71 3.74
CA LYS A 70 6.85 20.69 3.78
C LYS A 70 7.94 21.17 4.74
N VAL A 71 8.01 20.59 5.94
CA VAL A 71 9.08 20.88 6.89
C VAL A 71 10.36 20.30 6.29
N ILE A 72 11.21 21.20 5.80
CA ILE A 72 12.54 20.85 5.34
C ILE A 72 13.35 20.59 6.60
N ALA A 73 13.59 19.32 6.94
CA ALA A 73 14.55 18.97 7.98
C ALA A 73 15.94 19.34 7.45
N ASN A 74 16.63 20.20 8.19
CA ASN A 74 17.99 20.66 7.90
C ASN A 74 19.03 19.66 8.42
#